data_AF-A0A2M7AN42-F1
#
_entry.id   AF-A0A2M7AN42-F1
#
_cell.length_a   1.000
_cell.length_b   1.000
_cell.length_c   1.000
_cell.angle_alpha   90.00
_cell.angle_beta   90.00
_cell.angle_gamma   90.00
#
_symmetry.space_group_name_H-M   'P 1'
#
loop_
_entity.id
_entity.type
_entity.pdbx_description
1 polymer ?
#
loop_
_entity_poly.entity_id
_entity_poly.type
_entity_poly.pdbx_seq_one_letter_code
_entity_poly.pdbx_strand_id
1 'polypeptide(L)'
;MTKLIEEEKVTAKGTLRRSKKFYNAFLALNSDDKIGKFFPVEHYLLAHSIELALKSILIDKGFPVKNLLSLGHDLEAIVKEVEKTGVCLTIEDLSVLKLTNKMYKSKEFEYFVKGSNFVPKLKDLLALSTKIFNSPEITKIES
;
A
#
# COMPACT_ATOMS: atom_id res chain seq x y z
N MET A 1 -13.42 24.82 18.46
CA MET A 1 -11.97 25.00 18.24
C MET A 1 -11.31 23.61 18.22
N THR A 2 -11.73 22.74 17.28
CA THR A 2 -11.49 21.28 17.40
C THR A 2 -11.20 20.60 16.04
N LYS A 3 -10.72 21.36 15.05
CA LYS A 3 -10.40 20.84 13.70
C LYS A 3 -8.93 21.05 13.27
N LEU A 4 -8.12 21.72 14.09
CA LEU A 4 -6.74 22.07 13.77
C LEU A 4 -5.70 21.07 14.32
N ILE A 5 -6.10 20.11 15.16
CA ILE A 5 -5.17 19.22 15.90
C ILE A 5 -4.84 17.91 15.13
N GLU A 6 -5.52 17.59 14.04
CA GLU A 6 -5.33 16.30 13.33
C GLU A 6 -4.31 16.33 12.18
N GLU A 7 -4.16 17.45 11.47
CA GLU A 7 -3.20 17.52 10.34
C GLU A 7 -1.74 17.53 10.83
N GLU A 8 -1.44 18.11 12.01
CA GLU A 8 -0.08 18.20 12.56
C GLU A 8 0.50 16.86 13.08
N LYS A 9 -0.31 15.80 13.20
CA LYS A 9 0.14 14.52 13.79
C LYS A 9 0.54 13.46 12.76
N VAL A 10 0.20 13.64 11.48
CA VAL A 10 0.48 12.67 10.43
C VAL A 10 1.74 13.08 9.69
N THR A 11 2.83 12.34 9.89
CA THR A 11 4.13 12.61 9.24
C THR A 11 4.48 11.54 8.22
N ALA A 12 5.26 11.88 7.21
CA ALA A 12 5.78 10.93 6.22
C ALA A 12 6.53 9.78 6.92
N LYS A 13 7.47 10.12 7.81
CA LYS A 13 8.27 9.15 8.59
C LYS A 13 7.40 8.26 9.50
N GLY A 14 6.40 8.84 10.17
CA GLY A 14 5.48 8.07 11.01
C GLY A 14 4.62 7.09 10.20
N THR A 15 4.13 7.53 9.04
CA THR A 15 3.33 6.73 8.11
C THR A 15 4.16 5.60 7.51
N LEU A 16 5.39 5.89 7.06
CA LEU A 16 6.32 4.90 6.54
C LEU A 16 6.69 3.85 7.60
N ARG A 17 6.97 4.27 8.84
CA ARG A 17 7.21 3.33 9.94
C ARG A 17 6.03 2.38 10.15
N ARG A 18 4.79 2.87 10.01
CA ARG A 18 3.59 2.03 10.09
C ARG A 18 3.51 1.06 8.90
N SER A 19 3.76 1.53 7.68
CA SER A 19 3.87 0.69 6.48
C SER A 19 4.81 -0.50 6.70
N LYS A 20 6.06 -0.23 7.16
CA LYS A 20 7.05 -1.27 7.45
C LYS A 20 6.60 -2.29 8.50
N LYS A 21 5.77 -1.91 9.47
CA LYS A 21 5.22 -2.89 10.45
C LYS A 21 4.31 -3.91 9.77
N PHE A 22 3.50 -3.49 8.80
CA PHE A 22 2.66 -4.41 8.02
C PHE A 22 3.50 -5.30 7.11
N TYR A 23 4.51 -4.74 6.45
CA TYR A 23 5.47 -5.52 5.65
C TYR A 23 6.20 -6.57 6.49
N ASN A 24 6.74 -6.19 7.66
CA ASN A 24 7.44 -7.10 8.55
C ASN A 24 6.49 -8.16 9.13
N ALA A 25 5.23 -7.80 9.41
CA ALA A 25 4.22 -8.77 9.81
C ALA A 25 3.99 -9.81 8.71
N PHE A 26 3.94 -9.41 7.43
CA PHE A 26 3.89 -10.35 6.30
C PHE A 26 5.11 -11.27 6.28
N LEU A 27 6.33 -10.72 6.42
CA LEU A 27 7.56 -11.54 6.44
C LEU A 27 7.62 -12.52 7.61
N ALA A 28 7.04 -12.16 8.75
CA ALA A 28 6.98 -13.02 9.93
C ALA A 28 5.99 -14.20 9.79
N LEU A 29 5.13 -14.20 8.76
CA LEU A 29 4.23 -15.32 8.49
C LEU A 29 5.01 -16.51 7.90
N ASN A 30 5.55 -17.34 8.77
CA ASN A 30 6.00 -18.68 8.40
C ASN A 30 4.78 -19.58 8.19
N SER A 31 4.60 -20.14 7.00
CA SER A 31 3.70 -21.29 6.88
C SER A 31 4.20 -22.18 5.76
N ASP A 32 4.65 -23.37 6.14
CA ASP A 32 5.16 -24.41 5.23
C ASP A 32 4.06 -24.98 4.32
N ASP A 33 2.80 -24.61 4.55
CA ASP A 33 1.61 -25.19 3.91
C ASP A 33 0.99 -24.28 2.82
N LYS A 34 1.77 -23.33 2.27
CA LYS A 34 1.28 -22.26 1.36
C LYS A 34 1.27 -22.60 -0.14
N ILE A 35 1.81 -23.75 -0.56
CA ILE A 35 1.94 -24.05 -1.99
C ILE A 35 0.54 -24.14 -2.63
N GLY A 36 0.20 -23.15 -3.45
CA GLY A 36 -1.05 -23.11 -4.23
C GLY A 36 -2.30 -22.62 -3.50
N LYS A 37 -2.22 -22.23 -2.22
CA LYS A 37 -3.36 -21.71 -1.45
C LYS A 37 -3.38 -20.17 -1.41
N PHE A 38 -4.57 -19.59 -1.52
CA PHE A 38 -4.79 -18.15 -1.34
C PHE A 38 -5.06 -17.84 0.14
N PHE A 39 -4.24 -16.98 0.74
CA PHE A 39 -4.47 -16.46 2.09
C PHE A 39 -4.77 -14.95 2.03
N PRO A 40 -6.02 -14.53 2.31
CA PRO A 40 -6.41 -13.12 2.27
C PRO A 40 -5.55 -12.21 3.14
N VAL A 41 -5.13 -12.71 4.31
CA VAL A 41 -4.32 -11.97 5.29
C VAL A 41 -3.00 -11.52 4.69
N GLU A 42 -2.30 -12.39 3.95
CA GLU A 42 -1.01 -12.04 3.35
C GLU A 42 -1.14 -10.91 2.32
N HIS A 43 -2.20 -10.99 1.51
CA HIS A 43 -2.49 -9.99 0.49
C HIS A 43 -2.89 -8.66 1.13
N TYR A 44 -3.69 -8.69 2.19
CA TYR A 44 -4.03 -7.50 2.97
C TYR A 44 -2.79 -6.83 3.54
N LEU A 45 -1.89 -7.58 4.19
CA LEU A 45 -0.69 -7.02 4.81
C LEU A 45 0.19 -6.31 3.78
N LEU A 46 0.41 -6.93 2.61
CA LEU A 46 1.18 -6.31 1.54
C LEU A 46 0.46 -5.12 0.91
N ALA A 47 -0.83 -5.23 0.62
CA ALA A 47 -1.61 -4.14 0.02
C ALA A 47 -1.65 -2.91 0.95
N HIS A 48 -1.89 -3.12 2.24
CA HIS A 48 -1.92 -2.05 3.24
C HIS A 48 -0.53 -1.45 3.46
N SER A 49 0.51 -2.28 3.43
CA SER A 49 1.89 -1.81 3.44
C SER A 49 2.18 -0.89 2.26
N ILE A 50 1.83 -1.30 1.04
CA ILE A 50 2.01 -0.50 -0.19
C ILE A 50 1.23 0.81 -0.11
N GLU A 51 -0.04 0.78 0.31
CA GLU A 51 -0.87 1.97 0.48
C GLU A 51 -0.18 3.01 1.37
N LEU A 52 0.29 2.59 2.54
CA LEU A 52 0.93 3.47 3.51
C LEU A 52 2.30 3.98 3.01
N ALA A 53 3.06 3.16 2.29
CA ALA A 53 4.33 3.58 1.69
C ALA A 53 4.10 4.68 0.66
N LEU A 54 3.17 4.47 -0.28
CA LEU A 54 2.83 5.47 -1.30
C LEU A 54 2.25 6.75 -0.69
N LYS A 55 1.40 6.63 0.33
CA LYS A 55 0.90 7.77 1.09
C LYS A 55 2.02 8.54 1.81
N SER A 56 3.05 7.85 2.30
CA SER A 56 4.20 8.52 2.91
C SER A 56 4.99 9.38 1.91
N ILE A 57 5.11 8.93 0.66
CA ILE A 57 5.70 9.71 -0.44
C ILE A 57 4.87 10.97 -0.69
N LEU A 58 3.54 10.85 -0.79
CA LEU A 58 2.67 12.01 -0.96
C LEU A 58 2.84 13.03 0.17
N ILE A 59 2.89 12.57 1.42
CA ILE A 59 3.11 13.45 2.58
C ILE A 59 4.48 14.15 2.49
N ASP A 60 5.56 13.43 2.15
CA ASP A 60 6.90 14.02 1.97
C ASP A 60 6.93 15.12 0.90
N LYS A 61 6.09 14.96 -0.13
CA LYS A 61 5.95 15.92 -1.24
C LYS A 61 4.95 17.04 -0.94
N GLY A 62 4.44 17.14 0.29
CA GLY A 62 3.55 18.21 0.73
C GLY A 62 2.08 18.02 0.36
N PHE A 63 1.66 16.80 0.01
CA PHE A 63 0.26 16.50 -0.26
C PHE A 63 -0.60 16.69 1.00
N PRO A 64 -1.72 17.43 0.95
CA PRO A 64 -2.51 17.72 2.15
C PRO A 64 -3.10 16.46 2.81
N VAL A 65 -2.96 16.33 4.12
CA VAL A 65 -3.44 15.17 4.90
C VAL A 65 -4.95 14.97 4.73
N LYS A 66 -5.75 16.05 4.72
CA LYS A 66 -7.18 15.99 4.42
C LYS A 66 -7.51 15.32 3.08
N ASN A 67 -6.68 15.53 2.06
CA ASN A 67 -6.86 14.92 0.74
C ASN A 67 -6.41 13.45 0.77
N LEU A 68 -5.39 13.13 1.57
CA LEU A 68 -4.92 11.76 1.77
C LEU A 68 -6.03 10.84 2.31
N LEU A 69 -6.88 11.35 3.20
CA LEU A 69 -8.02 10.63 3.75
C LEU A 69 -9.07 10.31 2.68
N SER A 70 -9.29 11.24 1.74
CA SER A 70 -10.26 11.04 0.65
C SER A 70 -9.85 9.94 -0.34
N LEU A 71 -8.55 9.63 -0.43
CA LEU A 71 -8.06 8.52 -1.27
C LEU A 71 -8.45 7.14 -0.71
N GLY A 72 -8.77 7.05 0.59
CA GLY A 72 -9.20 5.79 1.21
C GLY A 72 -8.23 4.62 0.95
N HIS A 73 -8.79 3.46 0.60
CA HIS A 73 -8.05 2.25 0.19
C HIS A 73 -7.93 2.11 -1.34
N ASP A 74 -8.02 3.21 -2.09
CA ASP A 74 -7.94 3.19 -3.55
C ASP A 74 -6.49 3.33 -4.02
N LEU A 75 -5.83 2.20 -4.26
CA LEU A 75 -4.44 2.15 -4.69
C LEU A 75 -4.24 2.83 -6.06
N GLU A 76 -5.19 2.72 -6.98
CA GLU A 76 -5.09 3.38 -8.29
C GLU A 76 -5.14 4.90 -8.15
N ALA A 77 -6.04 5.42 -7.30
CA ALA A 77 -6.10 6.85 -7.02
C ALA A 77 -4.82 7.36 -6.35
N ILE A 78 -4.27 6.60 -5.40
CA ILE A 78 -3.02 6.95 -4.71
C ILE A 78 -1.85 7.00 -5.70
N VAL A 79 -1.70 5.97 -6.54
CA VAL A 79 -0.61 5.89 -7.53
C VAL A 79 -0.69 7.05 -8.51
N LYS A 80 -1.89 7.38 -8.98
CA LYS A 80 -2.08 8.54 -9.87
C LYS A 80 -1.60 9.85 -9.26
N GLU A 81 -1.76 10.05 -7.95
CA GLU A 81 -1.20 11.22 -7.27
C GLU A 81 0.31 11.10 -7.08
N VAL A 82 0.83 9.91 -6.79
CA VAL A 82 2.27 9.66 -6.62
C VAL A 82 3.02 9.90 -7.94
N GLU A 83 2.47 9.50 -9.07
CA GLU A 83 3.09 9.71 -10.39
C GLU A 83 3.28 11.19 -10.73
N LYS A 84 2.39 12.07 -10.26
CA LYS A 84 2.55 13.53 -10.41
C LYS A 84 3.76 14.09 -9.67
N THR A 85 4.32 13.33 -8.71
CA THR A 85 5.51 13.73 -7.95
C THR A 85 6.82 13.30 -8.63
N GLY A 86 6.74 12.64 -9.79
CA GLY A 86 7.88 12.14 -10.57
C GLY A 86 8.21 10.66 -10.37
N VAL A 87 7.48 9.96 -9.50
CA VAL A 87 7.66 8.51 -9.27
C VAL A 87 6.93 7.72 -10.34
N CYS A 88 7.65 7.00 -11.19
CA CYS A 88 7.04 6.19 -12.24
C CYS A 88 7.06 4.69 -11.90
N LEU A 89 5.89 4.06 -11.94
CA LEU A 89 5.76 2.60 -11.87
C LEU A 89 5.72 2.01 -13.29
N THR A 90 6.16 0.77 -13.45
CA THR A 90 6.11 0.12 -14.77
C THR A 90 4.70 -0.36 -15.09
N ILE A 91 4.44 -0.72 -16.35
CA ILE A 91 3.13 -1.24 -16.77
C ILE A 91 2.79 -2.53 -15.99
N GLU A 92 3.79 -3.35 -15.67
CA GLU A 92 3.65 -4.55 -14.87
C GLU A 92 3.25 -4.23 -13.43
N ASP A 93 3.91 -3.26 -12.80
CA ASP A 93 3.57 -2.79 -11.44
C ASP A 93 2.12 -2.30 -11.38
N LEU A 94 1.73 -1.46 -12.35
CA LEU A 94 0.38 -0.91 -12.45
C LEU A 94 -0.67 -2.02 -12.64
N SER A 95 -0.33 -3.07 -13.39
CA SER A 95 -1.21 -4.22 -13.60
C SER A 95 -1.42 -5.02 -12.31
N VAL A 96 -0.35 -5.25 -11.54
CA VAL A 96 -0.42 -5.90 -10.21
C VAL A 96 -1.23 -5.05 -9.23
N LEU A 97 -1.01 -3.74 -9.22
CA LEU A 97 -1.76 -2.79 -8.40
C LEU A 97 -3.24 -2.80 -8.73
N LYS A 98 -3.60 -2.75 -10.00
CA LYS A 98 -5.00 -2.76 -10.45
C LYS A 98 -5.75 -4.02 -10.01
N LEU A 99 -5.13 -5.20 -10.15
CA LEU A 99 -5.70 -6.45 -9.67
C LEU A 99 -5.87 -6.43 -8.15
N THR A 100 -4.86 -5.95 -7.42
CA THR A 100 -4.91 -5.82 -5.96
C THR A 100 -5.99 -4.83 -5.52
N ASN A 101 -6.11 -3.68 -6.19
CA ASN A 101 -7.03 -2.60 -5.86
C ASN A 101 -8.48 -3.08 -5.88
N LYS A 102 -8.84 -3.91 -6.86
CA LYS A 102 -10.20 -4.45 -6.96
C LYS A 102 -10.65 -5.11 -5.66
N MET A 103 -9.81 -5.98 -5.08
CA MET A 103 -10.12 -6.72 -3.85
C MET A 103 -9.91 -5.86 -2.59
N TYR A 104 -8.89 -5.02 -2.62
CA TYR A 104 -8.50 -4.21 -1.47
C TYR A 104 -9.51 -3.10 -1.19
N LYS A 105 -9.93 -2.38 -2.22
CA LYS A 105 -10.92 -1.30 -2.14
C LYS A 105 -12.30 -1.81 -1.73
N SER A 106 -12.67 -3.03 -2.15
CA SER A 106 -13.94 -3.68 -1.77
C SER A 106 -13.88 -4.42 -0.43
N LYS A 107 -12.72 -4.40 0.26
CA LYS A 107 -12.47 -5.12 1.52
C LYS A 107 -12.67 -6.63 1.44
N GLU A 108 -12.49 -7.22 0.26
CA GLU A 108 -12.62 -8.67 0.02
C GLU A 108 -11.55 -9.50 0.74
N PHE A 109 -10.47 -8.87 1.20
CA PHE A 109 -9.53 -9.56 2.10
C PHE A 109 -10.06 -9.72 3.53
N GLU A 110 -11.03 -8.91 3.93
CA GLU A 110 -11.65 -8.91 5.27
C GLU A 110 -12.98 -9.69 5.27
N TYR A 111 -13.75 -9.58 4.18
CA TYR A 111 -15.08 -10.17 4.06
C TYR A 111 -15.14 -11.17 2.91
N PHE A 112 -15.75 -12.32 3.16
CA PHE A 112 -16.02 -13.29 2.11
C PHE A 112 -17.08 -12.76 1.14
N VAL A 113 -16.69 -12.50 -0.11
CA VAL A 113 -17.58 -12.08 -1.19
C VAL A 113 -17.70 -13.23 -2.20
N LYS A 114 -18.93 -13.59 -2.58
CA LYS A 114 -19.18 -14.62 -3.61
C LYS A 114 -18.74 -14.12 -4.99
N GLY A 115 -17.87 -14.87 -5.66
CA GLY A 115 -17.51 -14.63 -7.07
C GLY A 115 -16.13 -15.17 -7.45
N SER A 116 -15.89 -15.28 -8.76
CA SER A 116 -14.57 -15.61 -9.32
C SER A 116 -13.71 -14.34 -9.34
N ASN A 117 -12.81 -14.20 -8.37
CA ASN A 117 -11.88 -13.08 -8.35
C ASN A 117 -10.50 -13.52 -8.86
N PHE A 118 -9.97 -12.78 -9.83
CA PHE A 118 -8.57 -12.86 -10.22
C PHE A 118 -7.75 -12.20 -9.12
N VAL A 119 -7.09 -13.04 -8.33
CA VAL A 119 -6.21 -12.59 -7.25
C VAL A 119 -4.82 -12.30 -7.83
N PRO A 120 -4.17 -11.17 -7.49
CA PRO A 120 -2.77 -10.96 -7.83
C PRO A 120 -1.92 -12.08 -7.21
N LYS A 121 -0.93 -12.59 -7.93
CA LYS A 121 -0.02 -13.58 -7.33
C LYS A 121 0.75 -12.90 -6.20
N LEU A 122 0.77 -13.52 -5.03
CA LEU A 122 1.43 -12.98 -3.84
C LEU A 122 2.90 -12.59 -4.11
N LYS A 123 3.62 -13.39 -4.90
CA LYS A 123 5.00 -13.11 -5.31
C LYS A 123 5.16 -11.80 -6.09
N ASP A 124 4.19 -11.47 -6.94
CA ASP A 124 4.25 -10.28 -7.80
C ASP A 124 3.95 -9.04 -6.93
N LEU A 125 3.02 -9.17 -5.98
CA LEU A 125 2.73 -8.14 -4.98
C LEU A 125 3.91 -7.92 -4.02
N LEU A 126 4.60 -8.98 -3.61
CA LEU A 126 5.81 -8.90 -2.80
C LEU A 126 6.95 -8.20 -3.56
N ALA A 127 7.17 -8.56 -4.83
CA ALA A 127 8.17 -7.91 -5.68
C ALA A 127 7.89 -6.41 -5.82
N LEU A 128 6.62 -6.04 -6.07
CA LEU A 128 6.20 -4.64 -6.12
C LEU A 128 6.46 -3.91 -4.80
N SER A 129 6.06 -4.50 -3.66
CA SER A 129 6.27 -3.87 -2.35
C SER A 129 7.75 -3.64 -2.07
N THR A 130 8.61 -4.61 -2.40
CA THR A 130 10.06 -4.52 -2.27
C THR A 130 10.63 -3.40 -3.14
N LYS A 131 10.16 -3.30 -4.40
CA LYS A 131 10.55 -2.22 -5.32
C LYS A 131 10.20 -0.85 -4.76
N ILE A 132 8.99 -0.68 -4.22
CA ILE A 132 8.55 0.59 -3.62
C ILE A 132 9.42 0.94 -2.41
N PHE A 133 9.70 -0.01 -1.52
CA PHE A 133 10.54 0.25 -0.33
C PHE A 133 11.99 0.60 -0.66
N ASN A 134 12.51 0.12 -1.79
CA ASN A 134 13.86 0.43 -2.25
C ASN A 134 13.93 1.69 -3.13
N SER A 135 12.82 2.42 -3.27
CA SER A 135 12.79 3.65 -4.07
C SER A 135 13.61 4.78 -3.41
N PRO A 136 14.16 5.71 -4.20
CA PRO A 136 14.85 6.89 -3.67
C PRO A 136 13.98 7.73 -2.74
N GLU A 137 12.68 7.82 -3.01
CA GLU A 137 11.72 8.59 -2.23
C GLU A 137 11.56 8.01 -0.82
N ILE A 138 11.46 6.69 -0.70
CA ILE A 138 11.38 6.03 0.60
C ILE A 138 12.70 6.20 1.36
N THR A 139 13.83 6.02 0.70
CA THR A 139 15.16 6.20 1.31
C THR A 139 15.33 7.61 1.88
N LYS A 140 14.86 8.64 1.16
CA LYS A 140 14.89 10.03 1.60
C LYS A 140 14.02 10.30 2.83
N ILE A 141 12.86 9.64 2.96
CA ILE A 141 12.00 9.79 4.16
C ILE A 141 12.66 9.19 5.41
N GLU A 142 13.57 8.23 5.23
CA GLU A 142 14.24 7.53 6.31
C GLU A 142 15.42 8.29 6.91
N SER A 143 16.19 8.98 6.07
CA SER A 143 17.26 9.90 6.48
C SER A 143 16.73 10.99 7.41
#